data_AF-A0A6B2LWQ7-F1
#
_entry.id   AF-A0A6B2LWQ7-F1
#
_cell.length_a   1.000
_cell.length_b   1.000
_cell.length_c   1.000
_cell.angle_alpha   90.00
_cell.angle_beta   90.00
_cell.angle_gamma   90.00
#
_symmetry.space_group_name_H-M   'P 1'
#
loop_
_entity.id
_entity.type
_entity.pdbx_description
1 polymer ?
#
loop_
_entity_poly.entity_id
_entity_poly.type
_entity_poly.pdbx_seq_one_letter_code
_entity_poly.pdbx_strand_id
1 'polypeptide(L)' 'MNVGGLKYETTRATLISEQGSMLHAMFSGFYPTQVDEEGFIFIDRDGNFFSYILNYLRNGTLFLPNGN' A
#
# COMPACT_ATOMS: atom_id res chain seq x y z
N MET A 1 8.21 -2.07 -0.19
CA MET A 1 7.18 -2.62 0.71
C MET A 1 6.74 -3.97 0.17
N ASN A 2 6.42 -4.92 1.04
CA ASN A 2 6.04 -6.29 0.66
C ASN A 2 4.57 -6.51 1.04
N VAL A 3 3.73 -6.86 0.07
CA VAL A 3 2.29 -7.08 0.26
C VAL A 3 1.95 -8.51 -0.14
N GLY A 4 1.75 -9.38 0.86
CA GLY A 4 1.45 -10.79 0.64
C GLY A 4 2.49 -11.54 -0.20
N GLY A 5 3.76 -11.11 -0.15
CA GLY A 5 4.86 -11.67 -0.95
C GLY A 5 5.18 -10.87 -2.22
N LEU A 6 4.34 -9.92 -2.64
CA LEU A 6 4.60 -9.06 -3.80
C LEU A 6 5.28 -7.75 -3.41
N LYS A 7 6.39 -7.44 -4.08
CA LYS A 7 7.16 -6.22 -3.83
C LYS A 7 6.59 -5.03 -4.58
N TYR A 8 6.36 -3.95 -3.85
CA TYR A 8 5.91 -2.67 -4.35
C TYR A 8 6.87 -1.55 -3.96
N GLU A 9 7.02 -0.60 -4.88
CA GLU A 9 7.78 0.63 -4.69
C GLU A 9 6.86 1.85 -4.93
N THR A 10 6.89 2.78 -3.99
CA THR A 10 6.14 4.04 -4.04
C THR A 10 6.73 5.03 -3.05
N THR A 11 6.26 6.28 -3.08
CA THR A 11 6.71 7.32 -2.15
C THR A 11 5.85 7.35 -0.89
N ARG A 12 6.43 7.86 0.21
CA ARG A 12 5.67 8.14 1.44
C ARG A 12 4.49 9.07 1.18
N ALA A 13 4.67 10.09 0.32
CA ALA A 13 3.62 11.04 -0.03
C ALA A 13 2.37 10.35 -0.61
N THR A 14 2.56 9.36 -1.50
CA THR A 14 1.46 8.55 -2.03
C THR A 14 0.74 7.79 -0.92
N LEU A 15 1.47 7.14 -0.02
CA LEU A 15 0.91 6.28 1.03
C LEU A 15 0.15 7.04 2.12
N ILE A 16 0.48 8.32 2.33
CA ILE A 16 -0.19 9.18 3.31
C ILE A 16 -1.24 10.10 2.71
N SER A 17 -1.47 10.04 1.39
CA SER A 17 -2.38 10.95 0.67
C SER A 17 -3.83 10.85 1.14
N GLU A 18 -4.29 9.67 1.52
CA GLU A 18 -5.64 9.42 2.04
C GLU A 18 -5.62 9.43 3.58
N GLN A 19 -5.96 10.58 4.18
CA GLN A 19 -5.97 10.75 5.64
C GLN A 19 -6.94 9.79 6.33
N GLY A 20 -6.53 9.23 7.47
CA GLY A 20 -7.34 8.27 8.23
C GLY A 20 -7.33 6.84 7.67
N SER A 21 -6.72 6.60 6.51
CA SER A 21 -6.52 5.24 5.99
C SER A 21 -5.48 4.46 6.81
N MET A 22 -5.51 3.13 6.71
CA MET A 22 -4.50 2.25 7.32
C MET A 22 -3.10 2.56 6.80
N LEU A 23 -2.94 2.85 5.51
CA LEU A 23 -1.64 3.21 4.93
C LEU A 23 -1.15 4.56 5.47
N HIS A 24 -2.04 5.53 5.62
CA HIS A 24 -1.70 6.78 6.28
C HIS A 24 -1.23 6.54 7.72
N ALA A 25 -1.94 5.73 8.50
CA ALA A 25 -1.53 5.36 9.86
C ALA A 25 -0.14 4.67 9.90
N MET A 26 0.10 3.67 9.05
CA MET A 26 1.37 2.93 9.00
C MET A 26 2.55 3.83 8.59
N PHE A 27 2.35 4.72 7.62
CA PHE A 27 3.44 5.53 7.04
C PHE A 27 3.53 6.96 7.61
N SER A 28 2.63 7.36 8.51
CA SER A 28 2.73 8.60 9.28
C SER A 28 3.72 8.50 10.45
N GLY A 29 4.16 7.29 10.81
CA GLY A 29 5.14 7.03 11.87
C GLY A 29 4.52 6.78 13.24
N PHE A 30 3.18 6.68 13.33
CA PHE A 30 2.48 6.47 14.60
C PHE A 30 2.28 4.99 14.96
N TYR A 31 2.51 4.05 14.03
CA TYR A 31 2.18 2.64 14.22
C TYR A 31 3.40 1.74 14.01
N PRO A 32 3.61 0.73 14.88
CA PRO A 32 4.61 -0.29 14.63
C PRO A 32 4.25 -1.08 13.37
N THR A 33 5.15 -1.09 12.40
CA THR A 33 5.00 -1.84 11.15
C THR A 33 5.88 -3.08 11.20
N GLN A 34 5.32 -4.24 10.85
CA GLN A 34 6.11 -5.44 10.63
C GLN A 34 7.03 -5.23 9.42
N VAL A 35 8.23 -5.80 9.47
CA VAL A 35 9.17 -5.84 8.35
C VAL A 35 9.42 -7.30 7.99
N ASP A 36 9.62 -7.57 6.70
CA ASP A 36 10.08 -8.87 6.23
C ASP A 36 11.58 -9.07 6.47
N GLU A 37 12.10 -10.25 6.10
CA GLU A 37 13.51 -10.61 6.25
C GLU A 37 14.47 -9.70 5.44
N GLU A 38 13.95 -9.02 4.42
CA GLU A 38 14.70 -8.10 3.57
C GLU A 38 14.59 -6.64 4.06
N GLY A 39 13.87 -6.39 5.16
CA GLY A 39 13.69 -5.07 5.76
C GLY A 39 12.60 -4.22 5.11
N PHE A 40 11.75 -4.78 4.25
CA PHE A 40 10.60 -4.06 3.71
C PHE A 40 9.41 -4.12 4.67
N ILE A 41 8.69 -3.01 4.82
CA ILE A 41 7.39 -3.00 5.52
C ILE A 41 6.48 -4.06 4.90
N PHE A 42 6.04 -5.01 5.72
CA PHE A 42 5.18 -6.11 5.35
C PHE A 42 3.71 -5.78 5.61
N ILE A 43 2.87 -6.11 4.63
CA ILE A 43 1.42 -5.98 4.68
C ILE A 43 0.82 -7.35 4.37
N ASP A 44 0.12 -7.92 5.35
CA ASP A 44 -0.58 -9.20 5.23
C ASP A 44 -1.89 -9.06 4.44
N ARG A 45 -1.78 -8.80 3.13
CA ARG A 45 -2.90 -8.63 2.19
C ARG A 45 -2.54 -9.19 0.81
N ASP A 46 -3.55 -9.43 -0.03
CA ASP A 46 -3.33 -9.86 -1.41
C ASP A 46 -2.65 -8.74 -2.22
N GLY A 47 -1.41 -9.02 -2.64
CA GLY A 47 -0.62 -8.08 -3.40
C GLY A 47 -1.23 -7.77 -4.77
N ASN A 48 -1.99 -8.64 -5.43
CA ASN A 48 -2.55 -8.35 -6.76
C ASN A 48 -3.55 -7.20 -6.70
N PHE A 49 -4.43 -7.21 -5.71
CA PHE A 49 -5.39 -6.14 -5.49
C PHE A 49 -4.74 -4.84 -5.01
N PHE A 50 -3.56 -4.93 -4.39
CA PHE A 50 -2.86 -3.77 -3.87
C PHE A 50 -2.42 -2.78 -4.96
N SER A 51 -2.19 -3.27 -6.18
CA SER A 51 -1.88 -2.42 -7.34
C SER A 51 -2.98 -1.38 -7.60
N TYR A 52 -4.26 -1.75 -7.47
CA TYR A 52 -5.39 -0.83 -7.63
C TYR A 52 -5.45 0.24 -6.54
N ILE A 53 -5.11 -0.14 -5.30
CA ILE A 53 -5.01 0.81 -4.18
C ILE A 53 -3.91 1.83 -4.46
N LEU A 54 -2.71 1.40 -4.89
CA LEU A 54 -1.65 2.33 -5.25
C LEU A 54 -2.02 3.24 -6.41
N ASN A 55 -2.70 2.72 -7.43
CA ASN A 55 -3.15 3.52 -8.56
C ASN A 55 -4.20 4.55 -8.14
N TYR A 56 -5.13 4.17 -7.25
CA TYR A 56 -6.06 5.12 -6.63
C TYR A 56 -5.33 6.22 -5.88
N LEU A 57 -4.36 5.88 -5.01
CA LEU A 57 -3.60 6.88 -4.25
C LEU A 57 -2.73 7.80 -5.12
N ARG A 58 -2.30 7.35 -6.31
CA ARG A 58 -1.52 8.16 -7.26
C ARG A 58 -2.40 9.11 -8.08
N ASN A 59 -3.57 8.63 -8.51
CA ASN A 59 -4.38 9.30 -9.54
C ASN A 59 -5.67 9.92 -8.97
N GLY A 60 -6.05 9.61 -7.73
CA GLY A 60 -7.32 9.98 -7.12
C GLY A 60 -8.54 9.29 -7.73
N THR A 61 -8.34 8.32 -8.64
CA THR A 61 -9.42 7.61 -9.36
C THR A 61 -9.17 6.11 -9.34
N LEU A 62 -10.21 5.35 -9.02
CA LEU A 62 -10.15 3.88 -8.98
C LEU A 62 -10.57 3.30 -10.34
N PHE A 63 -9.63 2.64 -11.01
CA PHE A 63 -9.90 1.85 -12.21
C PHE A 63 -9.80 0.36 -11.87
N LEU A 64 -10.95 -0.30 -11.77
CA LEU A 64 -11.02 -1.75 -11.62
C LEU A 64 -11.03 -2.40 -13.01
N PRO A 65 -10.46 -3.60 -13.17
CA PRO A 65 -10.63 -4.37 -14.39
C PRO A 65 -12.12 -4.68 -14.56
N ASN A 66 -12.59 -4.69 -15.80
CA ASN A 66 -13.91 -5.20 -16.11
C ASN A 66 -13.96 -6.66 -15.65
N GLY A 67 -14.93 -7.02 -14.81
CA GLY A 67 -15.11 -8.40 -14.38
C GLY A 67 -15.36 -9.30 -15.59
N ASN A 68 -14.57 -10.37 -15.71
CA ASN A 68 -14.83 -11.45 -16.66
C ASN A 68 -15.86 -12.42 -16.08
#